data_AF-A0A6A6XAU0-F1
#
_entry.id   AF-A0A6A6XAU0-F1
#
_cell.length_a   1.000
_cell.length_b   1.000
_cell.length_c   1.000
_cell.angle_alpha   90.00
_cell.angle_beta   90.00
_cell.angle_gamma   90.00
#
_symmetry.space_group_name_H-M   'P 1'
#
loop_
_entity.id
_entity.type
_entity.pdbx_description
1 polymer ?
#
loop_
_entity_poly.entity_id
_entity_poly.type
_entity_poly.pdbx_seq_one_letter_code
_entity_poly.pdbx_strand_id
1 'polypeptide(L)'
;VIAMERFANKLKSVNCAEDMMLEFINKAAFEYAQSMWNWVNQDVNNSFIMVTNYEGCADDMERLPFVVSDIRYDEEHNKAYLTADLHEWEDIAHSYDLNVGHIPLTPTHRMLMERGVMPRAADFTMSLASSYDRNLFSTTIGGWTTTVDAVVRTAGSLNVDFDVSVKWLKLKSAAMTINPENVAASIQLALTEKGTLKKEYNWQKTVISIPIEGISIAKIVKLGAFLDVDVGFTMDEWTGTATANFGARMQISNAATVKVDLVNSKNNRFSGWTPSFTPIPLTLSAKVEGSAQVYAEPNVKLEASALG
;
A
#
# COMPACT_ATOMS: atom_id res chain seq x y z
N VAL A 1 -30.38 1.94 -0.90
CA VAL A 1 -29.28 0.94 -0.88
C VAL A 1 -29.53 -0.02 0.27
N ILE A 2 -29.50 -1.32 0.00
CA ILE A 2 -29.72 -2.39 0.97
C ILE A 2 -28.55 -3.37 0.82
N ALA A 3 -27.87 -3.68 1.93
CA ALA A 3 -26.77 -4.64 1.93
C ALA A 3 -27.28 -6.02 2.35
N MET A 4 -27.07 -7.03 1.51
CA MET A 4 -27.59 -8.39 1.70
C MET A 4 -27.08 -9.04 2.99
N GLU A 5 -25.81 -8.82 3.32
CA GLU A 5 -25.16 -9.24 4.57
C GLU A 5 -25.97 -8.92 5.84
N ARG A 6 -26.71 -7.79 5.86
CA ARG A 6 -27.47 -7.36 7.03
C ARG A 6 -28.70 -8.21 7.31
N PHE A 7 -29.17 -8.96 6.33
CA PHE A 7 -30.33 -9.85 6.47
C PHE A 7 -30.06 -11.26 5.95
N ALA A 8 -28.81 -11.60 5.65
CA ALA A 8 -28.43 -12.93 5.14
C ALA A 8 -28.82 -14.06 6.10
N ASN A 9 -28.88 -13.80 7.42
CA ASN A 9 -29.38 -14.76 8.41
C ASN A 9 -30.90 -15.01 8.35
N LYS A 10 -31.62 -14.29 7.50
CA LYS A 10 -33.05 -14.47 7.19
C LYS A 10 -33.26 -15.17 5.85
N LEU A 11 -32.19 -15.44 5.11
CA LEU A 11 -32.22 -16.13 3.82
C LEU A 11 -31.85 -17.60 4.02
N LYS A 12 -32.60 -18.47 3.35
CA LYS A 12 -32.34 -19.90 3.24
C LYS A 12 -31.47 -20.21 2.03
N SER A 13 -31.71 -19.54 0.91
CA SER A 13 -30.91 -19.65 -0.31
C SER A 13 -30.99 -18.36 -1.13
N VAL A 14 -29.99 -18.14 -1.97
CA VAL A 14 -29.91 -17.02 -2.92
C VAL A 14 -29.43 -17.55 -4.26
N ASN A 15 -29.98 -17.02 -5.35
CA ASN A 15 -29.48 -17.20 -6.71
C ASN A 15 -29.34 -15.81 -7.34
N CYS A 16 -28.17 -15.50 -7.90
CA CYS A 16 -27.86 -14.18 -8.50
C CYS A 16 -27.67 -14.24 -10.02
N ALA A 17 -28.26 -15.24 -10.70
CA ALA A 17 -28.36 -15.27 -12.16
C ALA A 17 -29.31 -14.18 -12.71
N GLU A 18 -29.63 -14.24 -14.01
CA GLU A 18 -30.41 -13.22 -14.77
C GLU A 18 -31.71 -12.74 -14.08
N ASP A 19 -32.28 -13.54 -13.17
CA ASP A 19 -33.31 -13.11 -12.21
C ASP A 19 -32.86 -13.47 -10.79
N MET A 20 -32.54 -12.45 -9.96
CA MET A 20 -32.07 -12.69 -8.60
C MET A 20 -33.20 -13.27 -7.75
N MET A 21 -33.00 -14.44 -7.15
CA MET A 21 -33.98 -15.10 -6.30
C MET A 21 -33.51 -15.14 -4.85
N LEU A 22 -34.38 -14.73 -3.94
CA LEU A 22 -34.18 -14.79 -2.49
C LEU A 22 -35.21 -15.72 -1.86
N GLU A 23 -34.77 -16.82 -1.27
CA GLU A 23 -35.63 -17.71 -0.47
C GLU A 23 -35.44 -17.37 1.01
N PHE A 24 -36.54 -17.12 1.73
CA PHE A 24 -36.49 -16.74 3.14
C PHE A 24 -36.64 -17.97 4.06
N ILE A 25 -36.01 -17.92 5.24
CA ILE A 25 -36.05 -19.03 6.21
C ILE A 25 -37.45 -19.30 6.77
N ASN A 26 -38.32 -18.28 6.77
CA ASN A 26 -39.70 -18.39 7.25
C ASN A 26 -40.57 -17.24 6.72
N LYS A 27 -41.88 -17.42 6.87
CA LYS A 27 -42.92 -16.47 6.44
C LYS A 27 -42.78 -15.08 7.04
N ALA A 28 -42.44 -14.96 8.33
CA ALA A 28 -42.31 -13.66 8.99
C ALA A 28 -41.17 -12.81 8.38
N ALA A 29 -40.04 -13.43 8.04
CA ALA A 29 -38.94 -12.74 7.37
C ALA A 29 -39.31 -12.29 5.94
N PHE A 30 -40.02 -13.16 5.22
CA PHE A 30 -40.53 -12.87 3.88
C PHE A 30 -41.53 -11.71 3.89
N GLU A 31 -42.56 -11.76 4.74
CA GLU A 31 -43.58 -10.72 4.85
C GLU A 31 -42.98 -9.36 5.25
N TYR A 32 -41.97 -9.37 6.13
CA TYR A 32 -41.26 -8.15 6.49
C TYR A 32 -40.54 -7.55 5.27
N ALA A 33 -39.77 -8.37 4.52
CA ALA A 33 -39.09 -7.91 3.31
C ALA A 33 -40.09 -7.40 2.25
N GLN A 34 -41.17 -8.13 2.00
CA GLN A 34 -42.26 -7.74 1.10
C GLN A 34 -42.84 -6.38 1.52
N SER A 35 -43.17 -6.19 2.80
CA SER A 35 -43.73 -4.91 3.29
C SER A 35 -42.79 -3.72 3.07
N MET A 36 -41.47 -3.95 3.14
CA MET A 36 -40.45 -2.92 3.00
C MET A 36 -40.06 -2.64 1.54
N TRP A 37 -40.24 -3.59 0.63
CA TRP A 37 -39.74 -3.50 -0.75
C TRP A 37 -40.84 -3.41 -1.81
N ASN A 38 -42.11 -3.69 -1.47
CA ASN A 38 -43.23 -3.66 -2.41
C ASN A 38 -43.49 -2.27 -3.03
N TRP A 39 -42.92 -1.19 -2.48
CA TRP A 39 -42.98 0.14 -3.10
C TRP A 39 -42.29 0.19 -4.48
N VAL A 40 -41.32 -0.69 -4.73
CA VAL A 40 -40.63 -0.80 -6.04
C VAL A 40 -41.63 -1.04 -7.16
N ASN A 41 -42.60 -1.92 -6.93
CA ASN A 41 -43.59 -2.27 -7.95
C ASN A 41 -44.68 -1.19 -8.15
N GLN A 42 -44.66 -0.10 -7.37
CA GLN A 42 -45.71 0.93 -7.43
C GLN A 42 -45.51 1.95 -8.55
N ASP A 43 -44.28 2.11 -9.06
CA ASP A 43 -43.94 3.03 -10.15
C ASP A 43 -42.75 2.49 -10.94
N VAL A 44 -42.74 2.63 -12.27
CA VAL A 44 -41.64 2.16 -13.12
C VAL A 44 -40.30 2.87 -12.85
N ASN A 45 -40.34 4.04 -12.22
CA ASN A 45 -39.15 4.79 -11.83
C ASN A 45 -38.63 4.42 -10.43
N ASN A 46 -39.35 3.57 -9.69
CA ASN A 46 -38.92 3.15 -8.36
C ASN A 46 -37.88 2.03 -8.48
N SER A 47 -36.72 2.26 -7.88
CA SER A 47 -35.68 1.25 -7.81
C SER A 47 -34.86 1.39 -6.53
N PHE A 48 -34.19 0.32 -6.13
CA PHE A 48 -33.19 0.39 -5.08
C PHE A 48 -31.96 -0.43 -5.44
N ILE A 49 -30.84 -0.07 -4.85
CA ILE A 49 -29.59 -0.81 -5.01
C ILE A 49 -29.53 -1.92 -3.95
N MET A 50 -29.45 -3.18 -4.38
CA MET A 50 -29.09 -4.34 -3.58
C MET A 50 -27.59 -4.58 -3.70
N VAL A 51 -26.87 -4.54 -2.59
CA VAL A 51 -25.43 -4.86 -2.55
C VAL A 51 -25.28 -6.30 -2.10
N THR A 52 -24.77 -7.16 -2.99
CA THR A 52 -24.61 -8.59 -2.72
C THR A 52 -23.15 -8.93 -2.42
N ASN A 53 -22.98 -9.92 -1.54
CA ASN A 53 -21.73 -10.59 -1.19
C ASN A 53 -22.03 -12.02 -0.71
N TYR A 54 -23.14 -12.58 -1.18
CA TYR A 54 -23.58 -13.92 -0.83
C TYR A 54 -22.85 -14.94 -1.69
N GLU A 55 -22.53 -16.09 -1.12
CA GLU A 55 -21.83 -17.18 -1.81
C GLU A 55 -22.58 -17.58 -3.10
N GLY A 56 -21.90 -17.47 -4.25
CA GLY A 56 -22.49 -17.73 -5.57
C GLY A 56 -23.06 -16.51 -6.30
N CYS A 57 -22.96 -15.30 -5.73
CA CYS A 57 -23.32 -14.04 -6.39
C CYS A 57 -22.11 -13.26 -6.93
N ALA A 58 -20.95 -13.48 -6.34
CA ALA A 58 -19.66 -12.88 -6.70
C ALA A 58 -18.55 -13.81 -6.17
N ASP A 59 -17.30 -13.53 -6.53
CA ASP A 59 -16.17 -14.06 -5.77
C ASP A 59 -16.28 -13.61 -4.30
N ASP A 60 -15.87 -14.45 -3.35
CA ASP A 60 -16.11 -14.32 -1.90
C ASP A 60 -15.65 -12.99 -1.24
N MET A 61 -14.97 -12.13 -1.99
CA MET A 61 -14.37 -10.88 -1.50
C MET A 61 -14.95 -9.60 -2.14
N GLU A 62 -15.94 -9.71 -3.03
CA GLU A 62 -16.46 -8.54 -3.76
C GLU A 62 -17.90 -8.19 -3.37
N ARG A 63 -18.17 -6.88 -3.32
CA ARG A 63 -19.51 -6.33 -3.18
C ARG A 63 -19.97 -5.85 -4.54
N LEU A 64 -20.97 -6.54 -5.09
CA LEU A 64 -21.55 -6.20 -6.36
C LEU A 64 -22.87 -5.47 -6.15
N PRO A 65 -23.06 -4.29 -6.74
CA PRO A 65 -24.30 -3.57 -6.62
C PRO A 65 -25.24 -3.89 -7.78
N PHE A 66 -26.46 -4.29 -7.44
CA PHE A 66 -27.53 -4.57 -8.38
C PHE A 66 -28.62 -3.52 -8.24
N VAL A 67 -29.07 -2.94 -9.34
CA VAL A 67 -30.24 -2.06 -9.38
C VAL A 67 -31.47 -2.91 -9.56
N VAL A 68 -32.32 -2.96 -8.53
CA VAL A 68 -33.56 -3.71 -8.51
C VAL A 68 -34.70 -2.79 -8.93
N SER A 69 -35.40 -3.16 -10.01
CA SER A 69 -36.48 -2.38 -10.63
C SER A 69 -37.86 -3.03 -10.53
N ASP A 70 -37.93 -4.33 -10.28
CA ASP A 70 -39.19 -5.07 -10.08
C ASP A 70 -38.98 -6.25 -9.12
N ILE A 71 -40.04 -6.63 -8.40
CA ILE A 71 -40.04 -7.80 -7.52
C ILE A 71 -41.31 -8.62 -7.69
N ARG A 72 -41.19 -9.88 -8.09
CA ARG A 72 -42.27 -10.86 -8.05
C ARG A 72 -42.19 -11.72 -6.79
N TYR A 73 -43.29 -11.75 -6.03
CA TYR A 73 -43.41 -12.51 -4.79
C TYR A 73 -44.11 -13.86 -4.99
N ASP A 74 -43.55 -14.92 -4.40
CA ASP A 74 -44.14 -16.25 -4.28
C ASP A 74 -44.35 -16.53 -2.78
N GLU A 75 -45.56 -16.21 -2.31
CA GLU A 75 -45.93 -16.28 -0.89
C GLU A 75 -46.05 -17.73 -0.38
N GLU A 76 -46.36 -18.68 -1.26
CA GLU A 76 -46.49 -20.10 -0.90
C GLU A 76 -45.13 -20.68 -0.52
N HIS A 77 -44.08 -20.28 -1.24
CA HIS A 77 -42.72 -20.78 -1.03
C HIS A 77 -41.80 -19.81 -0.29
N ASN A 78 -42.30 -18.64 0.12
CA ASN A 78 -41.52 -17.56 0.73
C ASN A 78 -40.31 -17.13 -0.13
N LYS A 79 -40.55 -16.90 -1.43
CA LYS A 79 -39.52 -16.49 -2.39
C LYS A 79 -39.81 -15.13 -3.00
N ALA A 80 -38.78 -14.33 -3.20
CA ALA A 80 -38.83 -13.12 -4.01
C ALA A 80 -37.93 -13.30 -5.23
N TYR A 81 -38.43 -12.96 -6.41
CA TYR A 81 -37.71 -12.90 -7.67
C TYR A 81 -37.55 -11.43 -8.05
N LEU A 82 -36.32 -10.96 -8.18
CA LEU A 82 -35.98 -9.57 -8.38
C LEU A 82 -35.41 -9.41 -9.79
N THR A 83 -35.97 -8.48 -10.56
CA THR A 83 -35.31 -7.98 -11.77
C THR A 83 -34.18 -7.06 -11.31
N ALA A 84 -32.95 -7.54 -11.44
CA ALA A 84 -31.78 -6.96 -10.79
C ALA A 84 -30.60 -6.88 -11.77
N ASP A 85 -30.30 -5.66 -12.23
CA ASP A 85 -29.21 -5.43 -13.18
C ASP A 85 -27.91 -5.10 -12.45
N LEU A 86 -26.82 -5.78 -12.80
CA LEU A 86 -25.50 -5.47 -12.25
C LEU A 86 -25.01 -4.12 -12.80
N HIS A 87 -24.55 -3.24 -11.91
CA HIS A 87 -23.96 -1.96 -12.27
C HIS A 87 -22.55 -1.83 -11.68
N GLU A 88 -21.76 -0.94 -12.26
CA GLU A 88 -20.50 -0.49 -11.66
C GLU A 88 -20.79 0.51 -10.53
N TRP A 89 -19.92 0.56 -9.52
CA TRP A 89 -20.10 1.48 -8.39
C TRP A 89 -20.08 2.94 -8.83
N GLU A 90 -19.28 3.27 -9.85
CA GLU A 90 -19.16 4.60 -10.44
C GLU A 90 -20.48 5.12 -11.02
N ASP A 91 -21.33 4.21 -11.54
CA ASP A 91 -22.59 4.57 -12.18
C ASP A 91 -23.68 4.92 -11.17
N ILE A 92 -23.59 4.38 -9.95
CA ILE A 92 -24.69 4.46 -8.95
C ILE A 92 -24.28 5.20 -7.67
N ALA A 93 -23.00 5.22 -7.31
CA ALA A 93 -22.52 5.82 -6.07
C ALA A 93 -22.22 7.31 -6.28
N HIS A 94 -23.27 8.12 -6.33
CA HIS A 94 -23.12 9.56 -6.50
C HIS A 94 -22.55 10.26 -5.24
N SER A 95 -22.71 9.63 -4.08
CA SER A 95 -22.10 10.06 -2.82
C SER A 95 -21.65 8.83 -2.04
N TYR A 96 -20.42 8.84 -1.53
CA TYR A 96 -19.86 7.73 -0.77
C TYR A 96 -18.73 8.20 0.14
N ASP A 97 -18.52 7.45 1.21
CA ASP A 97 -17.33 7.53 2.06
C ASP A 97 -16.58 6.20 1.92
N LEU A 98 -15.35 6.27 1.41
CA LEU A 98 -14.44 5.15 1.27
C LEU A 98 -13.34 5.28 2.32
N ASN A 99 -13.27 4.31 3.22
CA ASN A 99 -12.22 4.21 4.23
C ASN A 99 -11.43 2.95 3.95
N VAL A 100 -10.13 3.12 3.79
CA VAL A 100 -9.18 2.07 3.51
C VAL A 100 -8.14 2.14 4.59
N GLY A 101 -7.92 1.05 5.33
CA GLY A 101 -6.87 1.06 6.33
C GLY A 101 -6.24 -0.28 6.61
N HIS A 102 -5.12 -0.22 7.32
CA HIS A 102 -4.28 -1.35 7.72
C HIS A 102 -4.85 -2.09 8.94
N ILE A 103 -6.10 -2.57 8.88
CA ILE A 103 -6.66 -3.38 9.98
C ILE A 103 -6.32 -4.85 9.70
N PRO A 104 -5.50 -5.52 10.54
CA PRO A 104 -5.26 -6.95 10.41
C PRO A 104 -6.58 -7.70 10.65
N LEU A 105 -7.04 -8.42 9.63
CA LEU A 105 -8.32 -9.12 9.69
C LEU A 105 -8.12 -10.50 10.31
N THR A 106 -8.82 -10.76 11.41
CA THR A 106 -8.96 -12.11 11.96
C THR A 106 -9.90 -12.94 11.07
N PRO A 107 -9.75 -14.27 10.98
CA PRO A 107 -10.45 -15.11 9.98
C PRO A 107 -11.98 -15.17 10.06
N THR A 108 -12.65 -14.48 10.98
CA THR A 108 -14.12 -14.40 11.06
C THR A 108 -14.69 -13.44 10.01
N HIS A 109 -14.58 -13.83 8.73
CA HIS A 109 -14.99 -13.10 7.54
C HIS A 109 -16.43 -12.58 7.62
N ARG A 110 -17.39 -13.40 8.06
CA ARG A 110 -18.82 -13.04 8.11
C ARG A 110 -19.13 -11.92 9.12
N MET A 111 -18.48 -11.93 10.28
CA MET A 111 -18.67 -10.89 11.31
C MET A 111 -18.02 -9.56 10.93
N LEU A 112 -16.94 -9.60 10.15
CA LEU A 112 -16.27 -8.39 9.64
C LEU A 112 -17.13 -7.71 8.55
N MET A 113 -17.74 -8.51 7.66
CA MET A 113 -18.62 -7.99 6.61
C MET A 113 -19.92 -7.38 7.16
N GLU A 114 -20.55 -7.97 8.18
CA GLU A 114 -21.71 -7.36 8.88
C GLU A 114 -21.40 -5.96 9.43
N ARG A 115 -20.12 -5.68 9.74
CA ARG A 115 -19.64 -4.38 10.22
C ARG A 115 -19.19 -3.45 9.09
N GLY A 116 -19.38 -3.83 7.83
CA GLY A 116 -18.94 -3.05 6.68
C GLY A 116 -17.45 -3.16 6.35
N VAL A 117 -16.74 -4.14 6.92
CA VAL A 117 -15.30 -4.33 6.72
C VAL A 117 -15.07 -5.45 5.72
N MET A 118 -14.46 -5.14 4.58
CA MET A 118 -14.13 -6.12 3.54
C MET A 118 -12.63 -6.43 3.57
N PRO A 119 -12.24 -7.72 3.65
CA PRO A 119 -10.86 -8.13 3.43
C PRO A 119 -10.40 -7.75 2.04
N ARG A 120 -9.14 -7.32 1.96
CA ARG A 120 -8.46 -7.06 0.69
C ARG A 120 -7.13 -7.79 0.68
N ALA A 121 -6.57 -7.93 -0.51
CA ALA A 121 -5.21 -8.43 -0.71
C ALA A 121 -4.18 -7.61 0.10
N ALA A 122 -2.98 -8.15 0.28
CA ALA A 122 -1.93 -7.63 1.17
C ALA A 122 -1.37 -6.23 0.81
N ASP A 123 -1.93 -5.57 -0.19
CA ASP A 123 -1.36 -4.44 -0.93
C ASP A 123 -1.30 -3.10 -0.16
N PHE A 124 -1.74 -3.06 1.10
CA PHE A 124 -1.73 -1.86 1.95
C PHE A 124 -0.63 -1.84 3.01
N THR A 125 0.13 -2.93 3.10
CA THR A 125 1.40 -2.98 3.83
C THR A 125 2.52 -3.10 2.81
N MET A 126 3.21 -1.99 2.54
CA MET A 126 4.32 -2.00 1.59
C MET A 126 5.54 -2.57 2.28
N SER A 127 5.93 -3.81 1.96
CA SER A 127 7.17 -4.38 2.46
C SER A 127 8.36 -3.58 1.92
N LEU A 128 9.19 -3.08 2.82
CA LEU A 128 10.48 -2.49 2.46
C LEU A 128 11.61 -3.51 2.52
N ALA A 129 11.32 -4.77 2.85
CA ALA A 129 12.33 -5.78 3.05
C ALA A 129 13.01 -6.15 1.72
N SER A 130 14.30 -5.89 1.63
CA SER A 130 15.11 -6.22 0.45
C SER A 130 16.56 -6.49 0.84
N SER A 131 17.24 -7.30 0.03
CA SER A 131 18.65 -7.60 0.17
C SER A 131 19.34 -7.39 -1.17
N TYR A 132 20.40 -6.60 -1.17
CA TYR A 132 21.10 -6.24 -2.38
C TYR A 132 22.60 -6.18 -2.16
N ASP A 133 23.29 -7.22 -2.62
CA ASP A 133 24.75 -7.35 -2.53
C ASP A 133 25.34 -7.14 -3.93
N ARG A 134 26.21 -6.15 -4.10
CA ARG A 134 26.81 -5.84 -5.40
C ARG A 134 28.19 -5.18 -5.30
N ASN A 135 28.99 -5.36 -6.33
CA ASN A 135 30.14 -4.49 -6.57
C ASN A 135 29.66 -3.12 -7.06
N LEU A 136 30.01 -2.04 -6.34
CA LEU A 136 29.67 -0.67 -6.69
C LEU A 136 30.68 -0.06 -7.65
N PHE A 137 31.95 -0.43 -7.46
CA PHE A 137 33.07 0.12 -8.17
C PHE A 137 34.23 -0.87 -8.23
N SER A 138 34.89 -0.90 -9.39
CA SER A 138 36.15 -1.61 -9.60
C SER A 138 36.91 -0.90 -10.71
N THR A 139 38.14 -0.50 -10.44
CA THR A 139 39.01 0.15 -11.45
C THR A 139 40.47 -0.21 -11.25
N THR A 140 41.26 -0.02 -12.31
CA THR A 140 42.72 -0.03 -12.24
C THR A 140 43.29 1.13 -13.05
N ILE A 141 44.02 2.03 -12.40
CA ILE A 141 44.59 3.24 -12.99
C ILE A 141 46.05 3.37 -12.56
N GLY A 142 46.97 3.40 -13.52
CA GLY A 142 48.38 3.74 -13.25
C GLY A 142 49.13 2.80 -12.28
N GLY A 143 48.63 1.58 -12.07
CA GLY A 143 49.18 0.62 -11.11
C GLY A 143 48.48 0.58 -9.75
N TRP A 144 47.45 1.41 -9.54
CA TRP A 144 46.52 1.32 -8.40
C TRP A 144 45.24 0.61 -8.83
N THR A 145 44.80 -0.35 -8.02
CA THR A 145 43.54 -1.08 -8.15
C THR A 145 42.71 -0.82 -6.90
N THR A 146 41.45 -0.47 -7.09
CA THR A 146 40.49 -0.31 -6.00
C THR A 146 39.17 -0.99 -6.32
N THR A 147 38.54 -1.59 -5.31
CA THR A 147 37.21 -2.18 -5.40
C THR A 147 36.36 -1.76 -4.21
N VAL A 148 35.10 -1.47 -4.46
CA VAL A 148 34.09 -1.17 -3.43
C VAL A 148 32.92 -2.13 -3.61
N ASP A 149 32.76 -3.05 -2.66
CA ASP A 149 31.62 -3.95 -2.57
C ASP A 149 30.62 -3.42 -1.55
N ALA A 150 29.32 -3.59 -1.81
CA ALA A 150 28.25 -3.17 -0.93
C ALA A 150 27.35 -4.34 -0.56
N VAL A 151 27.01 -4.41 0.72
CA VAL A 151 26.04 -5.30 1.32
C VAL A 151 24.91 -4.43 1.87
N VAL A 152 23.75 -4.48 1.21
CA VAL A 152 22.61 -3.61 1.54
C VAL A 152 21.45 -4.45 2.05
N ARG A 153 20.87 -4.06 3.18
CA ARG A 153 19.65 -4.67 3.71
C ARG A 153 18.65 -3.57 4.01
N THR A 154 17.39 -3.81 3.72
CA THR A 154 16.26 -2.99 4.16
C THR A 154 15.23 -3.88 4.84
N ALA A 155 14.45 -3.31 5.75
CA ALA A 155 13.46 -4.00 6.54
C ALA A 155 12.30 -3.06 6.92
N GLY A 156 11.23 -3.66 7.43
CA GLY A 156 10.02 -2.97 7.87
C GLY A 156 8.99 -2.81 6.76
N SER A 157 7.94 -2.07 7.07
CA SER A 157 6.83 -1.80 6.15
C SER A 157 6.29 -0.38 6.31
N LEU A 158 5.51 0.06 5.34
CA LEU A 158 4.68 1.25 5.46
C LEU A 158 3.22 0.83 5.56
N ASN A 159 2.55 1.30 6.61
CA ASN A 159 1.11 1.22 6.77
C ASN A 159 0.49 2.46 6.12
N VAL A 160 -0.45 2.24 5.21
CA VAL A 160 -1.11 3.30 4.44
C VAL A 160 -2.61 3.25 4.68
N ASP A 161 -3.14 4.35 5.21
CA ASP A 161 -4.58 4.58 5.35
C ASP A 161 -5.03 5.67 4.37
N PHE A 162 -6.23 5.50 3.82
CA PHE A 162 -6.81 6.40 2.83
C PHE A 162 -8.30 6.60 3.10
N ASP A 163 -8.70 7.86 3.23
CA ASP A 163 -10.06 8.28 3.51
C ASP A 163 -10.53 9.21 2.40
N VAL A 164 -11.62 8.86 1.72
CA VAL A 164 -12.24 9.69 0.68
C VAL A 164 -13.72 9.86 0.96
N SER A 165 -14.18 11.10 0.83
CA SER A 165 -15.60 11.44 0.84
C SER A 165 -15.95 12.14 -0.47
N VAL A 166 -16.92 11.60 -1.17
CA VAL A 166 -17.50 12.17 -2.40
C VAL A 166 -18.97 12.49 -2.14
N LYS A 167 -19.41 13.67 -2.56
CA LYS A 167 -20.81 14.10 -2.45
C LYS A 167 -21.27 14.71 -3.76
N TRP A 168 -22.28 14.11 -4.37
CA TRP A 168 -22.79 14.48 -5.70
C TRP A 168 -21.67 14.56 -6.76
N LEU A 169 -20.87 13.50 -6.87
CA LEU A 169 -19.73 13.38 -7.79
C LEU A 169 -18.62 14.43 -7.58
N LYS A 170 -18.70 15.23 -6.51
CA LYS A 170 -17.66 16.19 -6.14
C LYS A 170 -16.90 15.67 -4.93
N LEU A 171 -15.57 15.67 -5.05
CA LEU A 171 -14.68 15.35 -3.93
C LEU A 171 -14.90 16.35 -2.79
N LYS A 172 -15.22 15.84 -1.60
CA LYS A 172 -15.40 16.63 -0.38
C LYS A 172 -14.18 16.59 0.52
N SER A 173 -13.60 15.42 0.69
CA SER A 173 -12.34 15.23 1.39
C SER A 173 -11.59 14.07 0.76
N ALA A 174 -10.27 14.18 0.75
CA ALA A 174 -9.38 13.08 0.48
C ALA A 174 -8.15 13.23 1.37
N ALA A 175 -7.94 12.27 2.24
CA ALA A 175 -6.84 12.26 3.17
C ALA A 175 -6.10 10.92 3.09
N MET A 176 -4.81 10.99 3.33
CA MET A 176 -3.91 9.84 3.35
C MET A 176 -3.02 9.94 4.57
N THR A 177 -2.85 8.82 5.25
CA THR A 177 -1.94 8.71 6.39
C THR A 177 -0.95 7.59 6.12
N ILE A 178 0.33 7.87 6.34
CA ILE A 178 1.43 6.92 6.17
C ILE A 178 2.19 6.84 7.49
N ASN A 179 2.35 5.62 8.00
CA ASN A 179 3.10 5.34 9.21
C ASN A 179 4.11 4.21 8.94
N PRO A 180 5.37 4.36 9.34
CA PRO A 180 6.35 3.29 9.22
C PRO A 180 6.18 2.26 10.35
N GLU A 181 6.45 1.01 10.02
CA GLU A 181 6.52 -0.08 10.97
C GLU A 181 7.89 -0.77 10.84
N ASN A 182 8.75 -0.52 11.83
CA ASN A 182 10.10 -1.09 11.94
C ASN A 182 10.98 -0.81 10.71
N VAL A 183 10.80 0.35 10.09
CA VAL A 183 11.54 0.75 8.88
C VAL A 183 13.01 0.98 9.22
N ALA A 184 13.87 0.16 8.60
CA ALA A 184 15.31 0.22 8.80
C ALA A 184 16.05 -0.09 7.49
N ALA A 185 17.26 0.44 7.38
CA ALA A 185 18.20 0.06 6.33
C ALA A 185 19.62 -0.04 6.89
N SER A 186 20.44 -0.88 6.27
CA SER A 186 21.86 -0.95 6.54
C SER A 186 22.64 -1.05 5.24
N ILE A 187 23.69 -0.25 5.14
CA ILE A 187 24.69 -0.34 4.09
C ILE A 187 26.03 -0.66 4.74
N GLN A 188 26.66 -1.74 4.30
CA GLN A 188 28.02 -2.08 4.66
C GLN A 188 28.86 -2.10 3.39
N LEU A 189 29.99 -1.40 3.43
CA LEU A 189 30.92 -1.23 2.33
C LEU A 189 32.21 -1.94 2.67
N ALA A 190 32.74 -2.67 1.70
CA ALA A 190 34.06 -3.31 1.75
C ALA A 190 34.92 -2.69 0.66
N LEU A 191 35.92 -1.91 1.08
CA LEU A 191 36.93 -1.30 0.21
C LEU A 191 38.18 -2.17 0.21
N THR A 192 38.71 -2.46 -0.98
CA THR A 192 40.03 -3.08 -1.16
C THR A 192 40.88 -2.20 -2.06
N GLU A 193 42.08 -1.89 -1.59
CA GLU A 193 43.04 -1.01 -2.26
C GLU A 193 44.37 -1.72 -2.43
N LYS A 194 44.98 -1.58 -3.61
CA LYS A 194 46.32 -2.13 -3.90
C LYS A 194 47.08 -1.27 -4.91
N GLY A 195 48.34 -0.98 -4.63
CA GLY A 195 49.26 -0.36 -5.58
C GLY A 195 49.51 1.13 -5.29
N THR A 196 49.86 1.90 -6.32
CA THR A 196 50.28 3.30 -6.18
C THR A 196 49.37 4.25 -6.97
N LEU A 197 48.70 5.15 -6.26
CA LEU A 197 47.92 6.25 -6.82
C LEU A 197 48.75 7.53 -6.72
N LYS A 198 49.08 8.14 -7.86
CA LYS A 198 49.98 9.30 -7.94
C LYS A 198 49.27 10.66 -7.94
N LYS A 199 47.94 10.66 -7.96
CA LYS A 199 47.10 11.86 -8.00
C LYS A 199 45.79 11.54 -7.30
N GLU A 200 45.19 12.53 -6.67
CA GLU A 200 43.88 12.39 -6.04
C GLU A 200 42.84 11.75 -6.97
N TYR A 201 41.97 10.92 -6.39
CA TYR A 201 40.84 10.31 -7.07
C TYR A 201 39.56 10.55 -6.27
N ASN A 202 38.56 11.12 -6.94
CA ASN A 202 37.25 11.42 -6.37
C ASN A 202 36.20 10.58 -7.09
N TRP A 203 35.39 9.86 -6.32
CA TRP A 203 34.27 9.09 -6.86
C TRP A 203 33.02 9.31 -6.02
N GLN A 204 31.89 9.47 -6.70
CA GLN A 204 30.57 9.58 -6.09
C GLN A 204 29.54 8.94 -7.03
N LYS A 205 28.63 8.15 -6.47
CA LYS A 205 27.53 7.56 -7.24
C LYS A 205 26.32 7.27 -6.34
N THR A 206 25.13 7.36 -6.91
CA THR A 206 23.92 6.77 -6.33
C THR A 206 24.02 5.26 -6.40
N VAL A 207 24.18 4.63 -5.25
CA VAL A 207 24.53 3.21 -5.12
C VAL A 207 23.38 2.37 -4.60
N ILE A 208 22.26 2.98 -4.27
CA ILE A 208 20.99 2.31 -3.99
C ILE A 208 19.92 3.23 -4.54
N SER A 209 19.00 2.69 -5.33
CA SER A 209 17.71 3.32 -5.62
C SER A 209 16.68 2.23 -5.47
N ILE A 210 16.02 2.19 -4.32
CA ILE A 210 15.00 1.18 -4.03
C ILE A 210 13.66 1.79 -4.43
N PRO A 211 13.03 1.31 -5.52
CA PRO A 211 11.62 1.59 -5.74
C PRO A 211 10.85 0.87 -4.64
N ILE A 212 10.22 1.63 -3.77
CA ILE A 212 9.25 1.09 -2.85
C ILE A 212 7.99 0.90 -3.68
N GLU A 213 7.64 -0.36 -3.99
CA GLU A 213 6.56 -0.75 -4.90
C GLU A 213 5.31 0.10 -4.66
N GLY A 214 4.89 0.83 -5.69
CA GLY A 214 3.84 1.81 -5.52
C GLY A 214 2.45 1.20 -5.32
N ILE A 215 1.64 1.79 -4.43
CA ILE A 215 0.24 1.39 -4.26
C ILE A 215 -0.59 2.05 -5.36
N SER A 216 -1.37 1.24 -6.07
CA SER A 216 -2.41 1.70 -7.00
C SER A 216 -3.79 1.42 -6.41
N ILE A 217 -4.43 2.43 -5.84
CA ILE A 217 -5.77 2.27 -5.25
C ILE A 217 -6.82 2.49 -6.34
N ALA A 218 -7.53 1.42 -6.72
CA ALA A 218 -8.68 1.43 -7.63
C ALA A 218 -8.47 2.23 -8.93
N LYS A 219 -7.24 2.28 -9.46
CA LYS A 219 -6.83 3.10 -10.63
C LYS A 219 -6.95 4.63 -10.46
N ILE A 220 -7.31 5.13 -9.28
CA ILE A 220 -7.53 6.57 -9.02
C ILE A 220 -6.26 7.22 -8.45
N VAL A 221 -5.52 6.49 -7.60
CA VAL A 221 -4.35 7.03 -6.89
C VAL A 221 -3.15 6.11 -7.08
N LYS A 222 -2.00 6.68 -7.47
CA LYS A 222 -0.70 6.01 -7.52
C LYS A 222 0.27 6.68 -6.55
N LEU A 223 0.81 5.90 -5.62
CA LEU A 223 1.79 6.34 -4.64
C LEU A 223 3.08 5.58 -4.84
N GLY A 224 4.23 6.26 -4.83
CA GLY A 224 5.54 5.62 -4.85
C GLY A 224 6.49 6.30 -3.87
N ALA A 225 7.44 5.55 -3.34
CA ALA A 225 8.54 6.12 -2.58
C ALA A 225 9.86 5.57 -3.13
N PHE A 226 10.91 6.39 -3.06
CA PHE A 226 12.25 6.01 -3.49
C PHE A 226 13.23 6.34 -2.37
N LEU A 227 14.02 5.33 -1.96
CA LEU A 227 15.20 5.54 -1.14
C LEU A 227 16.42 5.53 -2.04
N ASP A 228 16.99 6.71 -2.25
CA ASP A 228 18.27 6.89 -2.93
C ASP A 228 19.37 6.99 -1.88
N VAL A 229 20.49 6.28 -2.08
CA VAL A 229 21.68 6.43 -1.23
C VAL A 229 22.87 6.75 -2.11
N ASP A 230 23.46 7.91 -1.88
CA ASP A 230 24.69 8.33 -2.52
C ASP A 230 25.88 7.93 -1.65
N VAL A 231 26.86 7.28 -2.27
CA VAL A 231 28.13 6.96 -1.61
C VAL A 231 29.24 7.59 -2.43
N GLY A 232 30.17 8.22 -1.73
CA GLY A 232 31.36 8.79 -2.33
C GLY A 232 32.59 8.55 -1.47
N PHE A 233 33.75 8.53 -2.12
CA PHE A 233 35.04 8.53 -1.44
C PHE A 233 36.02 9.42 -2.18
N THR A 234 36.95 9.97 -1.41
CA THR A 234 38.08 10.73 -1.91
C THR A 234 39.37 10.07 -1.41
N MET A 235 40.31 9.89 -2.33
CA MET A 235 41.59 9.26 -2.07
C MET A 235 42.72 10.18 -2.51
N ASP A 236 43.65 10.49 -1.61
CA ASP A 236 44.85 11.25 -1.91
C ASP A 236 45.91 10.38 -2.63
N GLU A 237 47.13 10.89 -2.79
CA GLU A 237 48.26 10.05 -3.21
C GLU A 237 48.43 8.88 -2.23
N TRP A 238 48.50 7.66 -2.78
CA TRP A 238 48.48 6.43 -1.99
C TRP A 238 49.55 5.45 -2.48
N THR A 239 50.19 4.73 -1.57
CA THR A 239 50.95 3.53 -1.91
C THR A 239 50.78 2.45 -0.85
N GLY A 240 50.35 1.28 -1.28
CA GLY A 240 50.33 0.09 -0.42
C GLY A 240 49.11 -0.79 -0.66
N THR A 241 48.70 -1.49 0.40
CA THR A 241 47.51 -2.33 0.41
C THR A 241 46.67 -2.01 1.63
N ALA A 242 45.37 -1.84 1.44
CA ALA A 242 44.41 -1.73 2.53
C ALA A 242 43.13 -2.50 2.22
N THR A 243 42.54 -3.06 3.27
CA THR A 243 41.15 -3.46 3.28
C THR A 243 40.43 -2.72 4.39
N ALA A 244 39.27 -2.15 4.06
CA ALA A 244 38.44 -1.43 5.01
C ALA A 244 37.00 -1.93 4.92
N ASN A 245 36.38 -2.22 6.06
CA ASN A 245 34.93 -2.39 6.13
C ASN A 245 34.34 -1.31 7.01
N PHE A 246 33.30 -0.65 6.53
CA PHE A 246 32.60 0.42 7.23
C PHE A 246 31.15 0.47 6.73
N GLY A 247 30.31 1.31 7.34
CA GLY A 247 28.94 1.42 6.91
C GLY A 247 28.07 2.18 7.90
N ALA A 248 26.76 2.12 7.68
CA ALA A 248 25.79 2.73 8.56
C ALA A 248 24.52 1.90 8.62
N ARG A 249 23.86 1.96 9.77
CA ARG A 249 22.47 1.55 9.95
C ARG A 249 21.63 2.80 10.11
N MET A 250 20.46 2.82 9.47
CA MET A 250 19.44 3.84 9.67
C MET A 250 18.16 3.20 10.16
N GLN A 251 17.42 3.94 10.98
CA GLN A 251 16.09 3.56 11.44
C GLN A 251 15.18 4.79 11.40
N ILE A 252 13.92 4.58 11.04
CA ILE A 252 12.87 5.59 11.15
C ILE A 252 11.99 5.22 12.34
N SER A 253 11.58 6.23 13.12
CA SER A 253 10.71 6.01 14.28
C SER A 253 9.34 5.50 13.84
N ASN A 254 8.81 4.47 14.50
CA ASN A 254 7.43 4.01 14.29
C ASN A 254 6.39 5.09 14.66
N ALA A 255 6.79 6.11 15.42
CA ALA A 255 5.94 7.27 15.71
C ALA A 255 5.93 8.32 14.58
N ALA A 256 6.71 8.10 13.51
CA ALA A 256 6.67 9.00 12.36
C ALA A 256 5.31 8.92 11.67
N THR A 257 4.90 10.03 11.08
CA THR A 257 3.63 10.12 10.36
C THR A 257 3.73 11.13 9.23
N VAL A 258 3.25 10.73 8.06
CA VAL A 258 2.85 11.67 7.02
C VAL A 258 1.33 11.66 6.99
N LYS A 259 0.73 12.85 7.07
CA LYS A 259 -0.67 13.05 6.73
C LYS A 259 -0.75 14.02 5.56
N VAL A 260 -1.38 13.60 4.47
CA VAL A 260 -1.66 14.43 3.30
C VAL A 260 -3.16 14.60 3.18
N ASP A 261 -3.64 15.82 3.28
CA ASP A 261 -5.00 16.23 2.96
C ASP A 261 -4.96 16.93 1.60
N LEU A 262 -5.57 16.29 0.60
CA LEU A 262 -5.56 16.76 -0.79
C LEU A 262 -6.53 17.92 -1.02
N VAL A 263 -7.44 18.19 -0.08
CA VAL A 263 -8.45 19.26 -0.19
C VAL A 263 -8.05 20.49 0.63
N ASN A 264 -7.38 20.29 1.76
CA ASN A 264 -6.88 21.37 2.60
C ASN A 264 -5.46 21.10 3.11
N SER A 265 -4.48 21.63 2.39
CA SER A 265 -3.06 21.45 2.70
C SER A 265 -2.63 21.95 4.08
N LYS A 266 -3.41 22.81 4.75
CA LYS A 266 -3.15 23.23 6.14
C LYS A 266 -3.29 22.08 7.14
N ASN A 267 -4.00 21.02 6.78
CA ASN A 267 -4.17 19.83 7.60
C ASN A 267 -3.01 18.82 7.41
N ASN A 268 -2.09 19.09 6.48
CA ASN A 268 -0.95 18.23 6.24
C ASN A 268 -0.04 18.20 7.47
N ARG A 269 0.48 17.01 7.78
CA ARG A 269 1.42 16.80 8.88
C ARG A 269 2.58 15.96 8.39
N PHE A 270 3.78 16.34 8.81
CA PHE A 270 4.99 15.59 8.56
C PHE A 270 5.84 15.65 9.83
N SER A 271 6.05 14.51 10.47
CA SER A 271 6.82 14.45 11.71
C SER A 271 7.47 13.10 11.91
N GLY A 272 8.63 13.07 12.57
CA GLY A 272 9.32 11.84 12.99
C GLY A 272 10.09 11.11 11.89
N TRP A 273 10.11 11.64 10.66
CA TRP A 273 10.79 11.04 9.50
C TRP A 273 12.29 11.32 9.42
N THR A 274 12.86 12.02 10.41
CA THR A 274 14.31 12.16 10.52
C THR A 274 14.90 10.82 10.96
N PRO A 275 15.70 10.15 10.11
CA PRO A 275 16.29 8.88 10.47
C PRO A 275 17.36 9.03 11.56
N SER A 276 17.43 8.06 12.45
CA SER A 276 18.57 7.92 13.36
C SER A 276 19.63 7.04 12.71
N PHE A 277 20.90 7.48 12.75
CA PHE A 277 22.02 6.73 12.21
C PHE A 277 22.87 6.11 13.30
N THR A 278 23.27 4.86 13.09
CA THR A 278 24.28 4.18 13.89
C THR A 278 25.41 3.72 12.98
N PRO A 279 26.65 4.19 13.18
CA PRO A 279 27.77 3.79 12.34
C PRO A 279 28.08 2.29 12.53
N ILE A 280 28.45 1.62 11.46
CA ILE A 280 29.11 0.31 11.52
C ILE A 280 30.61 0.60 11.67
N PRO A 281 31.26 0.15 12.77
CA PRO A 281 32.64 0.51 13.05
C PRO A 281 33.58 0.19 11.90
N LEU A 282 34.49 1.14 11.62
CA LEU A 282 35.55 0.95 10.65
C LEU A 282 36.49 -0.17 11.14
N THR A 283 36.62 -1.21 10.32
CA THR A 283 37.71 -2.20 10.45
C THR A 283 38.70 -1.93 9.35
N LEU A 284 39.94 -1.61 9.71
CA LEU A 284 41.00 -1.28 8.77
C LEU A 284 42.16 -2.26 8.97
N SER A 285 42.54 -2.94 7.89
CA SER A 285 43.78 -3.70 7.81
C SER A 285 44.63 -3.06 6.73
N ALA A 286 45.69 -2.36 7.11
CA ALA A 286 46.48 -1.57 6.17
C ALA A 286 47.97 -1.61 6.51
N LYS A 287 48.81 -1.50 5.49
CA LYS A 287 50.26 -1.35 5.60
C LYS A 287 50.71 -0.20 4.71
N VAL A 288 50.63 1.04 5.21
CA VAL A 288 50.53 2.27 4.37
C VAL A 288 51.08 3.55 5.01
N GLU A 289 51.38 4.51 4.12
CA GLU A 289 51.46 5.96 4.34
C GLU A 289 50.35 6.63 3.48
N GLY A 290 49.41 7.38 4.08
CA GLY A 290 48.34 8.09 3.35
C GLY A 290 47.05 8.32 4.17
N SER A 291 46.11 9.13 3.63
CA SER A 291 44.79 9.42 4.18
C SER A 291 43.65 9.15 3.19
N ALA A 292 42.49 8.70 3.69
CA ALA A 292 41.28 8.45 2.91
C ALA A 292 40.06 8.98 3.67
N GLN A 293 39.09 9.56 2.96
CA GLN A 293 37.80 9.97 3.53
C GLN A 293 36.66 9.30 2.79
N VAL A 294 35.70 8.77 3.55
CA VAL A 294 34.51 8.11 2.99
C VAL A 294 33.25 8.65 3.64
N TYR A 295 32.23 8.90 2.84
CA TYR A 295 30.93 9.39 3.30
C TYR A 295 29.77 8.67 2.61
N ALA A 296 28.61 8.68 3.27
CA ALA A 296 27.36 8.18 2.75
C ALA A 296 26.24 9.18 3.05
N GLU A 297 25.46 9.55 2.04
CA GLU A 297 24.37 10.52 2.12
C GLU A 297 23.04 9.89 1.68
N PRO A 298 22.05 9.76 2.59
CA PRO A 298 20.75 9.21 2.25
C PRO A 298 19.78 10.29 1.76
N ASN A 299 19.10 10.00 0.66
CA ASN A 299 18.10 10.87 0.01
C ASN A 299 16.75 10.14 -0.09
N VAL A 300 15.72 10.65 0.60
CA VAL A 300 14.35 10.09 0.51
C VAL A 300 13.52 10.94 -0.43
N LYS A 301 12.95 10.31 -1.48
CA LYS A 301 12.03 10.95 -2.43
C LYS A 301 10.64 10.32 -2.31
N LEU A 302 9.62 11.15 -2.22
CA LEU A 302 8.21 10.74 -2.21
C LEU A 302 7.55 11.22 -3.49
N GLU A 303 6.83 10.34 -4.18
CA GLU A 303 6.07 10.67 -5.38
C GLU A 303 4.60 10.27 -5.20
N ALA A 304 3.70 11.20 -5.47
CA ALA A 304 2.26 10.95 -5.43
C ALA A 304 1.63 11.53 -6.70
N SER A 305 0.80 10.75 -7.37
CA SER A 305 -0.03 11.20 -8.48
C SER A 305 -1.47 10.71 -8.31
N ALA A 306 -2.42 11.59 -8.59
CA ALA A 306 -3.84 11.29 -8.59
C ALA A 306 -4.39 11.55 -10.00
N LEU A 307 -5.21 10.63 -10.51
CA LEU A 307 -5.95 10.86 -11.75
C LEU A 307 -7.22 11.67 -11.44
N GLY A 308 -7.31 12.81 -12.12
CA GLY A 308 -8.44 13.75 -12.16
C GLY A 308 -8.19 14.74 -13.29
#